data_AF-A0A6M3RH92-F1
#
_entry.id   AF-A0A6M3RH92-F1
#
_cell.length_a   1.000
_cell.length_b   1.000
_cell.length_c   1.000
_cell.angle_alpha   90.00
_cell.angle_beta   90.00
_cell.angle_gamma   90.00
#
_symmetry.space_group_name_H-M   'P 1'
#
loop_
_entity.id
_entity.type
_entity.pdbx_description
1 polymer ?
#
loop_
_entity_poly.entity_id
_entity_poly.type
_entity_poly.pdbx_seq_one_letter_code
_entity_poly.pdbx_strand_id
1 'polypeptide(L)'
;MKIEIWSDIMCPWCYIGKARLDRAIERLGGGGHDAGGRGAGGRDDIEVVWRSFELRPDQPRTPGATLGEMMREKLGLQPGETVELFEKIRVLGEAEGLDIRLTGVRPVNSFDAQRLVHLAAESGLLVEAG
;
A
#
# COMPACT_ATOMS: atom_id res chain seq x y z
N MET A 1 11.15 3.68 19.49
CA MET A 1 11.54 4.29 18.20
C MET A 1 10.28 4.56 17.39
N LYS A 2 10.16 5.71 16.73
CA LYS A 2 9.00 6.03 15.89
C LYS A 2 9.35 5.91 14.40
N ILE A 3 8.48 5.25 13.63
CA ILE A 3 8.57 5.09 12.18
C ILE A 3 7.31 5.68 11.56
N GLU A 4 7.48 6.68 10.69
CA GLU A 4 6.37 7.28 9.95
C GLU A 4 6.41 6.86 8.50
N ILE A 5 5.28 6.37 7.97
CA ILE A 5 5.20 5.78 6.63
C ILE A 5 4.13 6.53 5.85
N TRP A 6 4.54 7.15 4.75
CA TRP A 6 3.62 7.73 3.79
C TRP A 6 3.21 6.66 2.78
N SER A 7 1.91 6.43 2.66
CA SER A 7 1.36 5.35 1.86
C SER A 7 0.12 5.78 1.09
N ASP A 8 0.01 5.30 -0.14
CA ASP A 8 -1.19 5.41 -0.96
C ASP A 8 -1.81 4.03 -1.17
N ILE A 9 -3.13 3.94 -1.01
CA ILE A 9 -3.91 2.70 -1.19
C ILE A 9 -3.79 2.17 -2.62
N MET A 10 -3.57 3.05 -3.61
CA MET A 10 -3.38 2.64 -5.01
C MET A 10 -1.99 2.08 -5.31
N CYS A 11 -1.03 2.18 -4.39
CA CYS A 11 0.36 1.89 -4.67
C CYS A 11 0.69 0.41 -4.36
N PRO A 12 0.96 -0.44 -5.37
CA PRO A 12 1.29 -1.84 -5.13
C PRO A 12 2.61 -2.00 -4.36
N TRP A 13 3.55 -1.06 -4.54
CA TRP A 13 4.81 -1.07 -3.80
C TRP A 13 4.64 -0.74 -2.32
N CYS A 14 3.68 0.12 -1.97
CA CYS A 14 3.35 0.38 -0.57
C CYS A 14 2.81 -0.88 0.11
N TYR A 15 2.01 -1.70 -0.59
CA TYR A 15 1.49 -2.95 -0.03
C TYR A 15 2.60 -3.98 0.21
N ILE A 16 3.49 -4.18 -0.77
CA ILE A 16 4.70 -5.01 -0.61
C ILE A 16 5.58 -4.49 0.53
N GLY A 17 5.76 -3.17 0.60
CA GLY A 17 6.55 -2.50 1.63
C GLY A 17 5.99 -2.74 3.04
N LYS A 18 4.66 -2.65 3.21
CA LYS A 18 3.98 -2.98 4.47
C LYS A 18 4.31 -4.41 4.90
N ALA A 19 4.04 -5.40 4.04
CA ALA A 19 4.29 -6.80 4.38
C ALA A 19 5.75 -7.07 4.78
N ARG A 20 6.70 -6.40 4.12
CA ARG A 20 8.13 -6.50 4.46
C ARG A 20 8.46 -5.87 5.80
N LEU A 21 7.89 -4.70 6.10
CA LEU A 21 8.07 -4.04 7.38
C LEU A 21 7.50 -4.90 8.51
N ASP A 22 6.30 -5.45 8.32
CA ASP A 22 5.65 -6.28 9.33
C ASP A 22 6.55 -7.47 9.72
N ARG A 23 7.06 -8.20 8.72
CA ARG A 23 8.04 -9.28 8.93
C ARG A 23 9.34 -8.81 9.57
N ALA A 24 9.81 -7.60 9.25
CA ALA A 24 11.03 -7.07 9.83
C ALA A 24 10.85 -6.79 11.33
N ILE A 25 9.72 -6.21 11.72
CA ILE A 25 9.40 -5.93 13.12
C ILE A 25 9.17 -7.23 13.90
N GLU A 26 8.48 -8.22 13.32
CA GLU A 26 8.35 -9.55 13.90
C GLU A 26 9.72 -10.20 14.19
N ARG A 27 10.66 -10.12 13.25
CA ARG A 27 12.04 -10.65 13.41
C ARG A 27 12.82 -9.95 14.51
N LEU A 28 12.53 -8.67 14.77
CA LEU A 28 13.13 -7.92 15.87
C LEU A 28 12.52 -8.28 17.24
N GLY A 29 11.54 -9.20 17.28
CA GLY A 29 10.86 -9.60 18.51
C GLY A 29 9.84 -8.57 18.99
N GLY A 30 9.39 -7.68 18.09
CA GLY A 30 8.24 -6.82 18.33
C GLY A 30 6.93 -7.62 18.27
N GLY A 31 5.94 -7.21 19.06
CA GLY A 31 4.55 -7.69 18.92
C GLY A 31 3.86 -7.06 17.72
N GLY A 32 2.67 -7.54 17.37
CA GLY A 32 1.81 -6.94 16.33
C GLY A 32 1.68 -5.43 16.55
N HIS A 33 1.95 -4.66 15.49
CA HIS A 33 1.95 -3.20 15.49
C HIS A 33 0.62 -2.82 14.86
N ASP A 34 -0.36 -2.64 15.74
CA ASP A 34 -1.66 -2.14 15.32
C ASP A 34 -1.47 -0.78 14.65
N ALA A 35 -2.19 -0.56 13.56
CA ALA A 35 -2.21 0.73 12.90
C ALA A 35 -2.89 1.83 13.75
N GLY A 36 -3.27 1.51 15.00
CA GLY A 36 -3.69 2.40 16.09
C GLY A 36 -2.58 2.80 17.08
N GLY A 37 -1.34 2.33 16.91
CA GLY A 37 -0.15 2.96 17.49
C GLY A 37 0.32 2.47 18.85
N ARG A 38 -0.02 1.27 19.33
CA ARG A 38 0.61 0.68 20.53
C ARG A 38 0.78 -0.84 20.40
N GLY A 39 1.90 -1.25 19.80
CA GLY A 39 2.38 -2.62 19.92
C GLY A 39 2.61 -3.01 21.38
N ALA A 40 2.06 -4.14 21.79
CA ALA A 40 2.15 -4.65 23.15
C ALA A 40 3.56 -5.14 23.49
N GLY A 41 4.29 -4.35 24.30
CA GLY A 41 5.18 -4.86 25.36
C GLY A 41 6.36 -5.76 24.98
N GLY A 42 7.16 -5.38 23.97
CA GLY A 42 8.44 -6.00 23.61
C GLY A 42 9.62 -5.04 23.76
N ARG A 43 10.86 -5.57 23.78
CA ARG A 43 12.10 -4.89 24.21
C ARG A 43 12.57 -3.66 23.40
N ASP A 44 11.83 -3.23 22.39
CA ASP A 44 11.97 -1.94 21.72
C ASP A 44 10.57 -1.48 21.30
N ASP A 45 10.01 -0.46 21.97
CA ASP A 45 8.71 0.12 21.60
C ASP A 45 8.81 0.78 20.21
N ILE A 46 8.56 0.01 19.15
CA ILE A 46 8.45 0.51 17.78
C ILE A 46 7.02 1.03 17.59
N GLU A 47 6.89 2.35 17.49
CA GLU A 47 5.64 3.03 17.12
C GLU A 47 5.63 3.20 15.60
N VAL A 48 4.68 2.54 14.91
CA VAL A 48 4.46 2.76 13.47
C VAL A 48 3.27 3.68 13.29
N VAL A 49 3.48 4.78 12.55
CA VAL A 49 2.42 5.73 12.21
C VAL A 49 2.26 5.80 10.70
N TRP A 50 1.07 5.44 10.24
CA TRP A 50 0.69 5.56 8.83
C TRP A 50 0.21 6.98 8.52
N ARG A 51 0.75 7.56 7.44
CA ARG A 51 0.42 8.89 6.92
C ARG A 51 -0.15 8.74 5.52
N SER A 52 -1.23 9.46 5.24
CA SER A 52 -1.83 9.45 3.90
C SER A 52 -0.92 10.13 2.89
N PHE A 53 -0.88 9.55 1.69
CA PHE A 53 -0.26 10.13 0.50
C PHE A 53 -1.16 9.85 -0.71
N GLU A 54 -1.24 10.79 -1.65
CA GLU A 54 -1.90 10.59 -2.93
C GLU A 54 -0.85 10.64 -4.04
N LEU A 55 -0.62 9.52 -4.73
CA LEU A 55 0.25 9.47 -5.90
C LEU A 55 -0.27 10.36 -7.03
N ARG A 56 -1.60 10.51 -7.09
CA ARG A 56 -2.31 11.27 -8.14
C ARG A 56 -3.53 11.99 -7.54
N PRO A 57 -3.32 13.12 -6.84
CA PRO A 57 -4.43 13.88 -6.22
C PRO A 57 -5.44 14.40 -7.25
N ASP A 58 -5.01 14.59 -8.50
CA ASP A 58 -5.88 15.07 -9.59
C ASP A 58 -6.57 13.93 -10.38
N GLN A 59 -6.40 12.66 -9.97
CA GLN A 59 -7.07 11.53 -10.64
C GLN A 59 -8.60 11.68 -10.52
N PRO A 60 -9.41 11.34 -11.54
CA PRO A 60 -10.87 11.34 -11.43
C PRO A 60 -11.39 10.29 -10.43
N ARG A 61 -12.56 10.55 -9.85
CA ARG A 61 -13.27 9.58 -8.98
C ARG A 61 -13.94 8.46 -9.76
N THR A 62 -14.15 8.63 -11.06
CA THR A 62 -14.77 7.65 -11.94
C THR A 62 -13.70 6.87 -12.70
N PRO A 63 -13.84 5.53 -12.86
CA PRO A 63 -12.88 4.73 -13.61
C PRO A 63 -12.76 5.21 -15.07
N GLY A 64 -11.52 5.39 -15.52
CA GLY A 64 -11.19 5.75 -16.90
C GLY A 64 -10.40 4.64 -17.60
N ALA A 65 -9.33 4.99 -18.29
CA ALA A 65 -8.37 4.06 -18.88
C ALA A 65 -7.77 3.10 -17.83
N THR A 66 -7.32 1.94 -18.27
CA THR A 66 -6.58 0.99 -17.43
C THR A 66 -5.22 1.56 -17.02
N LEU A 67 -4.66 1.06 -15.92
CA LEU A 67 -3.33 1.44 -15.45
C LEU A 67 -2.27 1.23 -16.54
N GLY A 68 -2.34 0.11 -17.27
CA GLY A 68 -1.45 -0.16 -18.39
C GLY A 68 -1.55 0.88 -19.50
N GLU A 69 -2.78 1.21 -19.94
CA GLU A 69 -3.01 2.28 -20.93
C GLU A 69 -2.46 3.63 -20.44
N MET A 70 -2.73 4.00 -19.19
CA MET A 70 -2.24 5.24 -18.59
C MET A 70 -0.72 5.31 -18.50
N MET A 71 -0.05 4.19 -18.21
CA MET A 71 1.41 4.12 -18.14
C MET A 71 2.03 4.23 -19.53
N ARG A 72 1.42 3.61 -20.55
CA ARG A 72 1.87 3.76 -21.94
C ARG A 72 1.74 5.20 -22.42
N GLU A 73 0.62 5.85 -22.12
CA GLU A 73 0.37 7.25 -22.51
C GLU A 73 1.31 8.23 -21.79
N LYS A 74 1.43 8.11 -20.46
CA LYS A 74 2.14 9.10 -19.65
C LYS A 74 3.64 8.84 -19.49
N LEU A 75 4.07 7.58 -19.54
CA LEU A 75 5.46 7.19 -19.33
C LEU A 75 6.14 6.70 -20.62
N GLY A 76 5.41 6.64 -21.74
CA GLY A 76 5.94 6.22 -23.03
C GLY A 76 6.26 4.72 -23.13
N LEU A 77 5.75 3.91 -22.20
CA LEU A 77 6.01 2.47 -22.18
C LEU A 77 5.36 1.78 -23.39
N GLN A 78 6.04 0.79 -23.91
CA GLN A 78 5.52 -0.16 -24.89
C GLN A 78 4.58 -1.18 -24.22
N PRO A 79 3.68 -1.82 -24.98
CA PRO A 79 2.77 -2.81 -24.43
C PRO A 79 3.48 -3.91 -23.63
N GLY A 80 4.57 -4.47 -24.15
CA GLY A 80 5.35 -5.52 -23.48
C GLY A 80 5.95 -5.06 -22.14
N GLU A 81 6.45 -3.83 -22.08
CA GLU A 81 7.08 -3.29 -20.87
C GLU A 81 6.07 -3.14 -19.72
N THR A 82 4.82 -2.78 -20.00
CA THR A 82 3.78 -2.74 -18.96
C THR A 82 3.44 -4.12 -18.42
N VAL A 83 3.43 -5.14 -19.27
CA VAL A 83 3.17 -6.54 -18.87
C VAL A 83 4.31 -7.06 -18.00
N GLU A 84 5.55 -6.86 -18.43
CA GLU A 84 6.75 -7.26 -17.67
C GLU A 84 6.81 -6.57 -16.31
N LEU A 85 6.46 -5.29 -16.23
CA LEU A 85 6.43 -4.56 -14.97
C LEU A 85 5.35 -5.10 -14.03
N PHE A 86 4.14 -5.37 -14.53
CA PHE A 86 3.06 -5.93 -13.71
C PHE A 86 3.42 -7.33 -13.22
N GLU A 87 4.05 -8.14 -14.07
CA GLU A 87 4.51 -9.46 -13.71
C GLU A 87 5.59 -9.41 -12.61
N LYS A 88 6.55 -8.49 -12.73
CA LYS A 88 7.55 -8.25 -11.69
C LYS A 88 6.92 -7.89 -10.35
N ILE A 89 5.90 -7.02 -10.36
CA ILE A 89 5.17 -6.63 -9.14
C ILE A 89 4.43 -7.84 -8.56
N ARG A 90 3.76 -8.64 -9.39
CA ARG A 90 3.06 -9.86 -8.98
C ARG A 90 4.01 -10.83 -8.29
N VAL A 91 5.14 -11.17 -8.92
CA VAL A 91 6.16 -12.08 -8.36
C VAL A 91 6.71 -11.56 -7.03
N LEU A 92 6.97 -10.25 -6.93
CA LEU A 92 7.44 -9.67 -5.68
C LEU A 92 6.36 -9.66 -4.60
N GLY A 93 5.10 -9.46 -4.95
CA GLY A 93 3.96 -9.61 -4.05
C GLY A 93 3.83 -11.03 -3.51
N GLU A 94 3.89 -12.02 -4.40
CA GLU A 94 3.79 -13.45 -4.04
C GLU A 94 4.89 -13.88 -3.08
N ALA A 95 6.12 -13.39 -3.28
CA ALA A 95 7.23 -13.64 -2.36
C ALA A 95 6.95 -13.14 -0.93
N GLU A 96 6.05 -12.16 -0.79
CA GLU A 96 5.60 -11.61 0.49
C GLU A 96 4.22 -12.12 0.93
N GLY A 97 3.62 -13.08 0.22
CA GLY A 97 2.31 -13.66 0.52
C GLY A 97 1.10 -12.91 -0.06
N LEU A 98 1.32 -11.99 -1.01
CA LEU A 98 0.29 -11.09 -1.55
C LEU A 98 -0.16 -11.50 -2.96
N ASP A 99 -1.47 -11.49 -3.21
CA ASP A 99 -2.05 -11.68 -4.56
C ASP A 99 -2.34 -10.33 -5.22
N ILE A 100 -1.32 -9.75 -5.87
CA ILE A 100 -1.43 -8.44 -6.53
C ILE A 100 -1.75 -8.63 -8.01
N ARG A 101 -2.92 -8.15 -8.44
CA ARG A 101 -3.40 -8.24 -9.84
C ARG A 101 -3.61 -6.85 -10.44
N LEU A 102 -2.66 -6.41 -11.26
CA LEU A 102 -2.68 -5.07 -11.88
C LEU A 102 -3.30 -5.05 -13.29
N THR A 103 -3.36 -6.20 -13.95
CA THR A 103 -3.94 -6.32 -15.29
C THR A 103 -5.41 -5.91 -15.28
N GLY A 104 -5.75 -4.89 -16.08
CA GLY A 104 -7.11 -4.38 -16.20
C GLY A 104 -7.57 -3.43 -15.09
N VAL A 105 -6.74 -3.16 -14.07
CA VAL A 105 -7.06 -2.18 -13.02
C VAL A 105 -7.30 -0.81 -13.65
N ARG A 106 -8.38 -0.13 -13.23
CA ARG A 106 -8.72 1.24 -13.65
C ARG A 106 -8.60 2.16 -12.42
N PRO A 107 -7.47 2.86 -12.23
CA PRO A 107 -7.24 3.62 -11.02
C PRO A 107 -8.16 4.85 -10.93
N VAL A 108 -8.66 5.11 -9.74
CA VAL A 108 -9.50 6.27 -9.38
C VAL A 108 -8.85 7.01 -8.22
N ASN A 109 -9.25 8.27 -8.00
CA ASN A 109 -8.77 9.07 -6.88
C ASN A 109 -8.81 8.32 -5.54
N SER A 110 -7.74 8.39 -4.73
CA SER A 110 -7.67 7.71 -3.44
C SER A 110 -8.09 8.56 -2.24
N PHE A 111 -8.40 9.85 -2.42
CA PHE A 111 -8.77 10.76 -1.34
C PHE A 111 -9.88 10.21 -0.43
N ASP A 112 -10.98 9.73 -1.02
CA ASP A 112 -12.12 9.24 -0.23
C ASP A 112 -11.78 7.91 0.48
N ALA A 113 -10.94 7.06 -0.12
CA ALA A 113 -10.44 5.85 0.52
C ALA A 113 -9.49 6.19 1.69
N GLN A 114 -8.62 7.19 1.53
CA GLN A 114 -7.75 7.69 2.60
C GLN A 114 -8.57 8.25 3.77
N ARG A 115 -9.63 9.03 3.49
CA ARG A 115 -10.56 9.52 4.53
C ARG A 115 -11.21 8.38 5.31
N LEU A 116 -11.58 7.29 4.62
CA LEU A 116 -12.14 6.11 5.28
C LEU A 116 -11.13 5.43 6.21
N VAL A 117 -9.84 5.38 5.82
CA VAL A 117 -8.77 4.88 6.70
C VAL A 117 -8.63 5.75 7.95
N HIS A 118 -8.66 7.09 7.83
CA HIS A 118 -8.65 7.97 9.00
C HIS A 118 -9.86 7.75 9.91
N LEU A 119 -11.07 7.66 9.32
CA LEU A 119 -12.30 7.39 10.08
C LEU A 119 -12.23 6.05 10.83
N ALA A 120 -11.70 5.01 10.18
CA ALA A 120 -11.52 3.70 10.79
C ALA A 120 -10.48 3.75 11.93
N ALA A 121 -9.41 4.55 11.80
CA ALA A 121 -8.43 4.75 12.85
C ALA A 121 -9.06 5.42 14.09
N GLU A 122 -9.83 6.50 13.89
CA GLU A 122 -10.55 7.19 14.97
C GLU A 122 -11.59 6.30 15.66
N SER A 123 -12.17 5.36 14.92
CA SER A 123 -13.19 4.43 15.43
C SER A 123 -12.61 3.17 16.07
N GLY A 124 -11.28 3.01 16.12
CA GLY A 124 -10.64 1.77 16.60
C GLY A 124 -10.89 0.55 15.71
N LEU A 125 -11.28 0.78 14.46
CA LEU A 125 -11.59 -0.23 13.44
C LEU A 125 -10.47 -0.41 12.41
N LEU A 126 -9.30 0.21 12.63
CA LEU A 126 -8.12 -0.17 11.86
C LEU A 126 -7.68 -1.56 12.30
N VAL A 127 -8.24 -2.55 11.63
CA VAL A 127 -7.82 -3.95 11.72
C VAL A 127 -6.86 -4.19 10.56
N GLU A 128 -5.73 -4.83 10.85
CA GLU A 128 -4.75 -5.26 9.84
C GLU A 128 -5.47 -5.94 8.67
N ALA A 129 -5.27 -5.43 7.45
CA ALA A 129 -5.68 -6.16 6.26
C ALA A 129 -4.77 -7.39 6.14
N GLY A 130 -5.32 -8.55 6.47
CA GLY A 130 -4.63 -9.85 6.42
C GLY A 130 -4.22 -10.28 5.02
#